data_AF-A0A4Y8CAA1-F1
#
_entry.id   AF-A0A4Y8CAA1-F1
#
_cell.length_a   1.000
_cell.length_b   1.000
_cell.length_c   1.000
_cell.angle_alpha   90.00
_cell.angle_beta   90.00
_cell.angle_gamma   90.00
#
_symmetry.space_group_name_H-M   'P 1'
#
loop_
_entity.id
_entity.type
_entity.pdbx_description
1 polymer ?
#
loop_
_entity_poly.entity_id
_entity_poly.type
_entity_poly.pdbx_seq_one_letter_code
_entity_poly.pdbx_strand_id
1 'polypeptide(L)' 'MYLFTSEVVSAGHPDKCADIIADTIVDILLKNDKNSRVASEVFVAGNKVVIGGEV' A
#
# COMPACT_ATOMS: atom_id res chain seq x y z
N MET A 1 -15.45 -33.21 -9.25
CA MET A 1 -14.02 -32.89 -8.99
C MET A 1 -13.89 -31.38 -9.07
N TYR A 2 -13.37 -30.73 -8.03
CA TYR A 2 -13.20 -29.28 -7.99
C TYR A 2 -11.71 -28.96 -8.00
N LEU A 3 -11.27 -28.15 -8.97
CA LEU A 3 -9.89 -27.68 -9.07
C LEU A 3 -9.87 -26.20 -8.70
N PHE A 4 -9.05 -25.84 -7.70
CA PHE A 4 -8.85 -24.48 -7.24
C PHE A 4 -7.37 -24.15 -7.20
N THR A 5 -7.04 -22.93 -7.60
CA THR A 5 -5.68 -22.39 -7.60
C THR A 5 -5.69 -20.96 -7.08
N SER A 6 -4.63 -20.62 -6.35
CA SER A 6 -4.37 -19.27 -5.84
C SER A 6 -2.89 -18.97 -6.03
N GLU A 7 -2.56 -17.69 -6.06
CA GLU A 7 -1.19 -17.19 -6.12
C GLU A 7 -0.89 -16.19 -5.00
N VAL A 8 0.39 -15.89 -4.83
CA VAL A 8 0.91 -14.90 -3.90
C VAL A 8 2.18 -14.31 -4.49
N VAL A 9 2.44 -13.03 -4.20
CA VAL A 9 3.66 -12.34 -4.62
C VAL A 9 4.49 -11.97 -3.39
N SER A 10 5.80 -11.84 -3.57
CA SER A 10 6.71 -11.45 -2.48
C SER A 10 6.52 -9.98 -2.12
N ALA A 11 7.02 -9.57 -0.93
CA ALA A 11 7.02 -8.17 -0.51
C ALA A 11 7.78 -7.24 -1.47
N GLY A 12 8.71 -7.79 -2.27
CA GLY A 12 9.45 -7.04 -3.28
C GLY A 12 8.69 -6.83 -4.60
N HIS A 13 7.49 -7.40 -4.75
CA HIS A 13 6.64 -7.09 -5.90
C HIS A 13 6.26 -5.61 -5.88
N PRO A 14 6.33 -4.86 -7.00
CA PRO A 14 6.07 -3.43 -7.03
C PRO A 14 4.73 -3.03 -6.39
N ASP A 15 3.66 -3.78 -6.65
CA ASP A 15 2.35 -3.54 -6.02
C ASP A 15 2.40 -3.73 -4.51
N LYS A 16 3.08 -4.78 -4.01
CA LYS A 16 3.23 -4.96 -2.56
C LYS A 16 4.12 -3.91 -1.92
N CYS A 17 5.14 -3.42 -2.63
CA CYS A 17 5.94 -2.28 -2.18
C CYS A 17 5.08 -1.02 -2.08
N ALA A 18 4.19 -0.76 -3.06
CA ALA A 18 3.25 0.35 -3.02
C ALA A 18 2.29 0.24 -1.82
N ASP A 19 1.68 -0.95 -1.62
CA ASP A 19 0.80 -1.24 -0.47
C ASP A 19 1.52 -0.95 0.86
N ILE A 20 2.74 -1.47 1.03
CA ILE A 20 3.51 -1.30 2.27
C ILE A 20 3.78 0.19 2.55
N ILE A 21 4.12 0.98 1.54
CA ILE A 21 4.35 2.41 1.70
C ILE A 21 3.04 3.13 2.06
N ALA A 22 1.94 2.81 1.38
CA ALA A 22 0.63 3.39 1.65
C ALA A 22 0.17 3.09 3.09
N ASP A 23 0.24 1.83 3.52
CA ASP A 23 -0.13 1.40 4.87
C ASP A 23 0.75 2.06 5.94
N THR A 24 2.06 2.22 5.66
CA THR A 24 2.97 2.91 6.59
C THR A 24 2.54 4.37 6.83
N ILE A 25 2.04 5.06 5.80
CA ILE A 25 1.52 6.43 5.95
C ILE A 25 0.27 6.43 6.83
N VAL A 26 -0.66 5.49 6.59
CA VAL A 26 -1.88 5.33 7.40
C VAL A 26 -1.53 5.04 8.86
N ASP A 27 -0.62 4.12 9.12
CA ASP A 27 -0.17 3.75 10.46
C ASP A 27 0.38 4.95 11.23
N ILE A 28 1.24 5.75 10.58
CA ILE A 28 1.85 6.93 11.22
C ILE A 28 0.78 7.98 11.54
N LEU A 29 -0.16 8.22 10.62
CA LEU A 29 -1.22 9.21 10.83
C LEU A 29 -2.16 8.78 11.95
N LEU A 30 -2.64 7.54 11.94
CA LEU A 30 -3.51 6.99 12.98
C LEU A 30 -2.83 6.90 14.35
N LYS A 31 -1.51 6.67 14.38
CA LYS A 31 -0.72 6.69 15.61
C LYS A 31 -0.66 8.08 16.25
N ASN A 32 -0.60 9.12 15.43
CA ASN A 32 -0.53 10.51 15.90
C ASN A 32 -1.92 11.10 16.20
N ASP A 33 -2.92 10.77 15.38
CA ASP A 33 -4.32 11.13 15.59
C ASP A 33 -5.26 9.97 15.22
N LYS A 34 -5.95 9.43 16.23
CA LYS A 34 -6.89 8.31 16.06
C LYS A 34 -8.10 8.66 15.17
N ASN A 35 -8.37 9.93 14.94
CA ASN A 35 -9.46 10.39 14.07
C ASN A 35 -8.97 10.82 12.68
N SER A 36 -7.69 10.61 12.35
CA SER A 36 -7.12 10.97 11.06
C SER A 36 -7.89 10.30 9.93
N ARG A 37 -8.16 11.05 8.85
CA ARG A 37 -8.86 10.56 7.66
C ARG A 37 -7.92 10.64 6.46
N VAL A 38 -7.32 9.51 6.11
CA VAL A 38 -6.35 9.43 5.02
C VAL A 38 -6.84 8.48 3.94
N ALA A 39 -6.63 8.89 2.68
CA ALA A 39 -6.72 8.06 1.50
C ALA A 39 -5.39 8.24 0.75
N SER A 40 -4.41 7.37 1.02
CA SER A 40 -3.08 7.44 0.40
C SER A 40 -2.96 6.43 -0.73
N GLU A 41 -2.57 6.90 -1.91
CA GLU A 41 -2.31 6.10 -3.10
C GLU A 41 -0.83 6.17 -3.46
N VAL A 42 -0.22 5.03 -3.77
CA VAL A 42 1.22 4.95 -4.10
C VAL A 42 1.42 4.29 -5.45
N PHE A 43 2.13 4.97 -6.34
CA PHE A 43 2.50 4.46 -7.66
C PHE A 43 4.00 4.25 -7.73
N VAL A 44 4.42 3.02 -8.04
CA VAL A 44 5.85 2.64 -8.17
C VAL A 44 6.14 2.27 -9.63
N ALA A 45 7.07 2.97 -10.27
CA ALA A 45 7.46 2.70 -11.65
C ALA A 45 8.94 3.04 -11.90
N GLY A 46 9.75 2.01 -12.17
CA GLY A 46 11.20 2.16 -12.36
C GLY A 46 11.85 2.79 -11.11
N ASN A 47 12.53 3.93 -11.30
CA ASN A 47 13.18 4.66 -10.21
C ASN A 47 12.31 5.80 -9.64
N LYS A 48 10.98 5.71 -9.79
CA LYS A 48 10.05 6.73 -9.30
C LYS A 48 9.02 6.12 -8.36
N VAL A 49 8.76 6.85 -7.27
CA VAL A 49 7.65 6.62 -6.35
C VAL A 49 6.85 7.91 -6.29
N VAL A 50 5.56 7.83 -6.59
CA VAL A 50 4.63 8.95 -6.51
C VAL A 50 3.60 8.63 -5.46
N ILE A 51 3.43 9.53 -4.49
CA ILE A 51 2.43 9.44 -3.43
C ILE A 51 1.37 10.50 -3.71
N GLY A 52 0.11 10.10 -3.76
CA GLY A 52 -1.04 10.99 -3.97
C GLY A 52 -2.19 10.66 -3.03
N GLY A 53 -3.27 11.44 -3.13
CA GLY A 53 -4.49 11.28 -2.34
C GLY A 53 -4.73 12.41 -1.34
N GLU A 54 -5.47 12.12 -0.27
CA GLU A 54 -5.95 13.11 0.72
C GLU A 54 -5.60 12.70 2.16
N VAL A 55 -5.37 13.70 3.02
CA VAL A 55 -5.06 13.56 4.46
C VAL A 55 -5.88 14.58 5.27
#